data_AF-A0A5C6BJJ1-F1
#
_entry.id   AF-A0A5C6BJJ1-F1
#
_cell.length_a   1.000
_cell.length_b   1.000
_cell.length_c   1.000
_cell.angle_alpha   90.00
_cell.angle_beta   90.00
_cell.angle_gamma   90.00
#
_symmetry.space_group_name_H-M   'P 1'
#
loop_
_entity.id
_entity.type
_entity.pdbx_description
1 polymer ?
#
loop_
_entity_poly.entity_id
_entity_poly.type
_entity_poly.pdbx_seq_one_letter_code
_entity_poly.pdbx_strand_id
1 'polypeptide(L)'
;MSADFLPTSGDVDSHSRGPKKKSWAILALGLSLFGVLAIIGGIWALYNYAAQPMPVTAQDREAVIDIHHLAEWLEDYVPDEQGEVISKTKFLDGSYDLEYEYDRPDDDSEPYLYCSVTVDRNKAEAHASFLATLQATQLGIKLFAEGETNMVQRSDVFSWGEESQFAIVEFEGEPIGNMFIAREQNYTFYFVVYGVYFDDSDSVHDLLSEKLRRMTHYQP
;
A
#
# COMPACT_ATOMS: atom_id res chain seq x y z
N MET A 1 48.58 -52.11 -64.87
CA MET A 1 47.89 -53.34 -64.42
C MET A 1 48.57 -53.72 -63.12
N SER A 2 48.10 -53.30 -61.94
CA SER A 2 46.72 -53.34 -61.41
C SER A 2 46.30 -54.81 -61.21
N ALA A 3 45.95 -55.32 -60.01
CA ALA A 3 45.88 -54.69 -58.68
C ALA A 3 45.87 -55.82 -57.57
N ASP A 4 45.57 -55.65 -56.26
CA ASP A 4 45.08 -54.48 -55.52
C ASP A 4 45.26 -54.51 -53.96
N PHE A 5 45.09 -53.34 -53.34
CA PHE A 5 44.46 -52.98 -52.04
C PHE A 5 44.84 -53.61 -50.66
N LEU A 6 44.63 -52.79 -49.60
CA LEU A 6 44.89 -53.04 -48.16
C LEU A 6 43.63 -53.60 -47.44
N PRO A 7 43.74 -54.27 -46.27
CA PRO A 7 43.74 -53.57 -44.95
C PRO A 7 44.54 -54.37 -43.86
N THR A 8 44.57 -54.12 -42.52
CA THR A 8 43.94 -53.14 -41.59
C THR A 8 44.77 -53.01 -40.30
N SER A 9 44.87 -51.82 -39.68
CA SER A 9 44.76 -51.64 -38.21
C SER A 9 44.52 -50.16 -37.86
N GLY A 10 43.83 -49.90 -36.75
CA GLY A 10 43.60 -48.55 -36.25
C GLY A 10 43.02 -48.57 -34.84
N ASP A 11 43.61 -47.77 -33.96
CA ASP A 11 43.12 -47.50 -32.61
C ASP A 11 42.65 -46.04 -32.50
N VAL A 12 41.54 -45.83 -31.80
CA VAL A 12 40.90 -44.51 -31.65
C VAL A 12 40.69 -44.24 -30.16
N ASP A 13 41.66 -43.56 -29.56
CA ASP A 13 41.57 -43.11 -28.17
C ASP A 13 40.53 -41.98 -28.03
N SER A 14 39.52 -42.19 -27.18
CA SER A 14 38.40 -41.25 -27.02
C SER A 14 38.38 -40.62 -25.62
N HIS A 15 39.02 -39.46 -25.48
CA HIS A 15 39.00 -38.67 -24.25
C HIS A 15 37.60 -38.12 -23.95
N SER A 16 36.93 -38.70 -22.94
CA SER A 16 35.59 -38.28 -22.49
C SER A 16 35.62 -36.96 -21.71
N ARG A 17 35.38 -35.85 -22.41
CA ARG A 17 35.18 -34.52 -21.78
C ARG A 17 33.84 -34.46 -21.03
N GLY A 18 33.86 -34.76 -19.72
CA GLY A 18 32.71 -34.66 -18.83
C GLY A 18 32.15 -33.23 -18.69
N PRO A 19 30.90 -32.94 -19.09
CA PRO A 19 30.30 -31.60 -18.99
C PRO A 19 29.20 -31.52 -17.90
N LYS A 20 28.40 -30.45 -17.96
CA LYS A 20 27.02 -30.29 -17.42
C LYS A 20 26.77 -29.64 -16.05
N LYS A 21 27.64 -29.71 -15.02
CA LYS A 21 27.29 -29.12 -13.71
C LYS A 21 27.06 -27.59 -13.74
N LYS A 22 27.92 -26.79 -14.39
CA LYS A 22 27.74 -25.33 -14.46
C LYS A 22 26.60 -24.89 -15.40
N SER A 23 26.35 -25.61 -16.49
CA SER A 23 25.30 -25.24 -17.45
C SER A 23 23.89 -25.46 -16.90
N TRP A 24 23.69 -26.52 -16.10
CA TRP A 24 22.41 -26.76 -15.42
C TRP A 24 22.10 -25.70 -14.35
N ALA A 25 23.12 -25.19 -13.63
CA ALA A 25 22.92 -24.11 -12.67
C ALA A 25 22.46 -22.80 -13.35
N ILE A 26 23.05 -22.45 -14.50
CA ILE A 26 22.66 -21.25 -15.28
C ILE A 26 21.24 -21.40 -15.84
N LEU A 27 20.88 -22.59 -16.37
CA LEU A 27 19.52 -22.88 -16.84
C LEU A 27 18.48 -22.81 -15.71
N ALA A 28 18.80 -23.36 -14.53
CA ALA A 28 17.92 -23.29 -13.36
C ALA A 28 17.72 -21.85 -12.86
N LEU A 29 18.79 -21.04 -12.85
CA LEU A 29 18.72 -19.62 -12.49
C LEU A 29 17.85 -18.83 -13.48
N GLY A 30 18.01 -19.09 -14.79
CA GLY A 30 17.19 -18.47 -15.84
C GLY A 30 15.72 -18.86 -15.77
N LEU A 31 15.41 -20.13 -15.52
CA LEU A 31 14.02 -20.59 -15.28
C LEU A 31 13.43 -19.96 -14.02
N SER A 32 14.20 -19.84 -12.94
CA SER A 32 13.76 -19.21 -11.70
C SER A 32 13.41 -17.74 -11.92
N LEU A 33 14.29 -16.98 -12.59
CA LEU A 33 14.05 -15.58 -12.92
C LEU A 33 12.82 -15.41 -13.84
N PHE A 34 12.67 -16.25 -14.85
CA PHE A 34 11.49 -16.23 -15.72
C PHE A 34 10.20 -16.57 -14.94
N GLY A 35 10.25 -17.52 -14.00
CA GLY A 35 9.14 -17.86 -13.12
C GLY A 35 8.72 -16.70 -12.22
N VAL A 36 9.69 -16.01 -11.60
CA VAL A 36 9.43 -14.80 -10.80
C VAL A 36 8.82 -13.69 -11.65
N LEU A 37 9.37 -13.41 -12.83
CA LEU A 37 8.83 -12.39 -13.75
C LEU A 37 7.41 -12.76 -14.25
N ALA A 38 7.13 -14.04 -14.49
CA ALA A 38 5.79 -14.50 -14.86
C ALA A 38 4.78 -14.39 -13.70
N ILE A 39 5.22 -14.60 -12.45
CA ILE A 39 4.39 -14.35 -11.26
C ILE A 39 4.10 -12.87 -11.10
N ILE A 40 5.11 -12.00 -11.18
CA ILE A 40 4.94 -10.53 -11.07
C ILE A 40 4.03 -10.01 -12.18
N GLY A 41 4.28 -10.38 -13.44
CA GLY A 41 3.43 -9.99 -14.57
C GLY A 41 2.01 -10.55 -14.47
N GLY A 42 1.84 -11.76 -13.93
CA GLY A 42 0.54 -12.37 -13.66
C GLY A 42 -0.25 -11.64 -12.58
N ILE A 43 0.40 -11.25 -11.47
CA ILE A 43 -0.21 -10.45 -10.40
C ILE A 43 -0.59 -9.05 -10.92
N TRP A 44 0.30 -8.39 -11.67
CA TRP A 44 0.01 -7.07 -12.24
C TRP A 44 -1.14 -7.11 -13.25
N ALA A 45 -1.19 -8.13 -14.12
CA ALA A 45 -2.31 -8.33 -15.04
C ALA A 45 -3.62 -8.68 -14.32
N LEU A 46 -3.55 -9.47 -13.24
CA LEU A 46 -4.72 -9.76 -12.39
C LEU A 46 -5.23 -8.46 -11.73
N TYR A 47 -4.33 -7.62 -11.20
CA TYR A 47 -4.69 -6.34 -10.58
C TYR A 47 -5.38 -5.40 -11.57
N ASN A 48 -4.79 -5.18 -12.76
CA ASN A 48 -5.38 -4.33 -13.81
C ASN A 48 -6.69 -4.89 -14.39
N TYR A 49 -6.98 -6.18 -14.21
CA TYR A 49 -8.27 -6.77 -14.55
C TYR A 49 -9.29 -6.67 -13.40
N ALA A 50 -8.81 -6.78 -12.17
CA ALA A 50 -9.60 -6.72 -10.94
C ALA A 50 -10.06 -5.30 -10.59
N ALA A 51 -9.15 -4.33 -10.69
CA ALA A 51 -9.33 -2.93 -10.34
C ALA A 51 -9.75 -2.10 -11.57
N GLN A 52 -10.91 -1.44 -11.48
CA GLN A 52 -11.42 -0.54 -12.51
C GLN A 52 -11.46 0.89 -11.95
N PRO A 53 -10.61 1.81 -12.45
CA PRO A 53 -10.69 3.22 -12.09
C PRO A 53 -12.05 3.82 -12.44
N MET A 54 -12.62 4.59 -11.52
CA MET A 54 -13.89 5.29 -11.66
C MET A 54 -13.69 6.81 -11.60
N PRO A 55 -14.55 7.60 -12.24
CA PRO A 55 -14.53 9.05 -12.09
C PRO A 55 -14.90 9.43 -10.64
N VAL A 56 -14.05 10.25 -10.03
CA VAL A 56 -14.28 10.81 -8.69
C VAL A 56 -15.44 11.82 -8.74
N THR A 57 -16.31 11.78 -7.74
CA THR A 57 -17.48 12.66 -7.59
C THR A 57 -17.32 13.63 -6.42
N ALA A 58 -18.20 14.64 -6.33
CA ALA A 58 -18.23 15.53 -5.17
C ALA A 58 -18.56 14.80 -3.85
N GLN A 59 -19.42 13.76 -3.90
CA GLN A 59 -19.73 12.93 -2.73
C GLN A 59 -18.51 12.14 -2.26
N ASP A 60 -17.59 11.81 -3.16
CA ASP A 60 -16.36 11.09 -2.86
C ASP A 60 -15.41 12.01 -2.07
N ARG A 61 -15.14 13.25 -2.54
CA ARG A 61 -14.29 14.21 -1.80
C ARG A 61 -14.90 14.61 -0.43
N GLU A 62 -16.22 14.57 -0.28
CA GLU A 62 -16.86 14.76 1.04
C GLU A 62 -16.54 13.63 2.04
N ALA A 63 -16.27 12.41 1.58
CA ALA A 63 -16.08 11.22 2.43
C ALA A 63 -14.65 11.04 2.98
N VAL A 64 -13.63 11.58 2.29
CA VAL A 64 -12.23 11.60 2.73
C VAL A 64 -11.88 12.84 3.54
N ILE A 65 -10.83 12.79 4.35
CA ILE A 65 -10.15 14.00 4.85
C ILE A 65 -9.21 14.46 3.73
N ASP A 66 -9.38 15.70 3.26
CA ASP A 66 -8.47 16.35 2.31
C ASP A 66 -7.60 17.41 3.01
N ILE A 67 -6.59 17.92 2.31
CA ILE A 67 -5.60 18.83 2.88
C ILE A 67 -6.18 20.16 3.39
N HIS A 68 -7.33 20.62 2.86
CA HIS A 68 -7.96 21.83 3.38
C HIS A 68 -8.62 21.60 4.74
N HIS A 69 -9.13 20.39 5.01
CA HIS A 69 -9.64 20.04 6.34
C HIS A 69 -8.51 20.01 7.39
N LEU A 70 -7.27 19.73 6.98
CA LEU A 70 -6.08 19.87 7.82
C LEU A 70 -5.66 21.34 7.96
N ALA A 71 -5.77 22.12 6.87
CA ALA A 71 -5.41 23.54 6.86
C ALA A 71 -6.27 24.41 7.80
N GLU A 72 -7.50 24.01 8.11
CA GLU A 72 -8.33 24.67 9.15
C GLU A 72 -7.67 24.68 10.55
N TRP A 73 -6.65 23.84 10.78
CA TRP A 73 -5.92 23.70 12.05
C TRP A 73 -4.49 24.25 12.00
N LEU A 74 -4.05 24.80 10.86
CA LEU A 74 -2.66 25.26 10.62
C LEU A 74 -2.61 26.79 10.46
N GLU A 75 -1.86 27.46 11.33
CA GLU A 75 -1.73 28.93 11.30
C GLU A 75 -1.02 29.42 10.02
N ASP A 76 -1.66 30.34 9.30
CA ASP A 76 -1.21 30.94 8.02
C ASP A 76 -0.89 29.96 6.86
N TYR A 77 -1.28 28.68 6.95
CA TYR A 77 -1.05 27.67 5.91
C TYR A 77 -2.06 27.73 4.76
N VAL A 78 -1.59 27.51 3.53
CA VAL A 78 -2.41 27.45 2.31
C VAL A 78 -1.89 26.30 1.44
N PRO A 79 -2.66 25.21 1.25
CA PRO A 79 -2.21 24.04 0.50
C PRO A 79 -1.88 24.33 -0.98
N ASP A 80 -0.87 23.64 -1.52
CA ASP A 80 -0.58 23.61 -2.95
C ASP A 80 -1.38 22.50 -3.63
N GLU A 81 -2.43 22.85 -4.39
CA GLU A 81 -3.30 21.91 -5.13
C GLU A 81 -2.52 20.88 -5.99
N GLN A 82 -1.26 21.14 -6.34
CA GLN A 82 -0.39 20.20 -7.07
C GLN A 82 -0.01 18.94 -6.27
N GLY A 83 -0.13 18.96 -4.94
CA GLY A 83 0.08 17.78 -4.10
C GLY A 83 -1.10 16.83 -4.04
N GLU A 84 -2.30 17.26 -4.45
CA GLU A 84 -3.53 16.48 -4.29
C GLU A 84 -3.68 15.37 -5.35
N VAL A 85 -3.83 14.13 -4.89
CA VAL A 85 -4.26 12.99 -5.70
C VAL A 85 -5.49 12.36 -5.04
N ILE A 86 -6.62 12.31 -5.78
CA ILE A 86 -7.81 11.58 -5.36
C ILE A 86 -8.14 10.48 -6.39
N SER A 87 -8.29 9.26 -5.88
CA SER A 87 -8.39 8.00 -6.61
C SER A 87 -9.66 7.27 -6.21
N LYS A 88 -10.39 6.70 -7.16
CA LYS A 88 -11.52 5.81 -6.87
C LYS A 88 -11.44 4.57 -7.74
N THR A 89 -11.40 3.41 -7.10
CA THR A 89 -11.26 2.11 -7.72
C THR A 89 -12.44 1.23 -7.35
N LYS A 90 -13.01 0.54 -8.34
CA LYS A 90 -14.02 -0.51 -8.13
C LYS A 90 -13.44 -1.87 -8.47
N PHE A 91 -13.67 -2.86 -7.62
CA PHE A 91 -13.19 -4.22 -7.83
C PHE A 91 -14.26 -5.12 -8.45
N LEU A 92 -13.81 -6.15 -9.18
CA LEU A 92 -14.67 -7.13 -9.86
C LEU A 92 -15.68 -7.84 -8.95
N ASP A 93 -15.40 -7.95 -7.66
CA ASP A 93 -16.28 -8.61 -6.71
C ASP A 93 -17.37 -7.68 -6.13
N GLY A 94 -17.22 -6.37 -6.32
CA GLY A 94 -18.16 -5.33 -5.91
C GLY A 94 -17.68 -4.45 -4.75
N SER A 95 -16.48 -4.67 -4.19
CA SER A 95 -15.88 -3.69 -3.27
C SER A 95 -15.40 -2.43 -4.02
N TYR A 96 -15.13 -1.38 -3.24
CA TYR A 96 -14.60 -0.12 -3.75
C TYR A 96 -13.54 0.41 -2.78
N ASP A 97 -12.47 1.00 -3.33
CA ASP A 97 -11.57 1.88 -2.60
C ASP A 97 -11.74 3.31 -3.10
N LEU A 98 -11.76 4.25 -2.16
CA LEU A 98 -11.63 5.68 -2.39
C LEU A 98 -10.40 6.13 -1.59
N GLU A 99 -9.41 6.66 -2.28
CA GLU A 99 -8.13 7.07 -1.70
C GLU A 99 -7.88 8.54 -1.99
N TYR A 100 -7.31 9.22 -1.00
CA TYR A 100 -6.82 10.58 -1.08
C TYR A 100 -5.39 10.59 -0.56
N GLU A 101 -4.50 11.23 -1.30
CA GLU A 101 -3.11 11.46 -0.93
C GLU A 101 -2.76 12.93 -1.18
N TYR A 102 -2.02 13.52 -0.24
CA TYR A 102 -1.34 14.80 -0.38
C TYR A 102 0.14 14.58 -0.08
N ASP A 103 0.98 14.78 -1.09
CA ASP A 103 2.43 14.65 -1.01
C ASP A 103 3.10 15.76 -1.86
N ARG A 104 4.12 16.39 -1.31
CA ARG A 104 4.95 17.41 -1.98
C ARG A 104 6.43 17.05 -1.76
N PRO A 105 6.95 15.97 -2.40
CA PRO A 105 8.28 15.43 -2.11
C PRO A 105 9.45 16.30 -2.66
N ASP A 106 9.12 17.50 -3.16
CA ASP A 106 10.03 18.59 -3.49
C ASP A 106 10.07 19.72 -2.44
N ASP A 107 9.26 19.67 -1.38
CA ASP A 107 9.26 20.62 -0.26
C ASP A 107 9.07 19.91 1.11
N ASP A 108 10.18 19.71 1.85
CA ASP A 108 10.20 19.05 3.17
C ASP A 108 9.42 19.83 4.28
N SER A 109 8.85 21.00 3.98
CA SER A 109 8.02 21.78 4.92
C SER A 109 6.51 21.57 4.78
N GLU A 110 6.09 20.90 3.71
CA GLU A 110 4.70 20.49 3.49
C GLU A 110 4.36 19.22 4.29
N PRO A 111 3.15 19.10 4.87
CA PRO A 111 2.74 17.90 5.57
C PRO A 111 2.39 16.77 4.58
N TYR A 112 2.56 15.52 4.99
CA TYR A 112 2.02 14.37 4.25
C TYR A 112 0.66 13.98 4.83
N LEU A 113 -0.33 13.68 3.97
CA LEU A 113 -1.64 13.18 4.39
C LEU A 113 -2.13 12.09 3.42
N TYR A 114 -2.37 10.88 3.93
CA TYR A 114 -3.11 9.84 3.20
C TYR A 114 -4.40 9.51 3.96
N CYS A 115 -5.51 9.44 3.26
CA CYS A 115 -6.83 9.06 3.78
C CYS A 115 -7.51 8.09 2.81
N SER A 116 -8.07 6.99 3.30
CA SER A 116 -8.85 6.07 2.47
C SER A 116 -10.13 5.56 3.12
N VAL A 117 -11.10 5.25 2.25
CA VAL A 117 -12.42 4.70 2.56
C VAL A 117 -12.62 3.46 1.69
N THR A 118 -12.44 2.29 2.29
CA THR A 118 -12.78 1.00 1.66
C THR A 118 -14.23 0.65 1.96
N VAL A 119 -14.96 0.22 0.94
CA VAL A 119 -16.33 -0.30 1.04
C VAL A 119 -16.31 -1.76 0.61
N ASP A 120 -16.16 -2.66 1.58
CA ASP A 120 -16.15 -4.11 1.38
C ASP A 120 -17.56 -4.66 1.09
N ARG A 121 -17.66 -5.88 0.55
CA ARG A 121 -18.97 -6.49 0.24
C ARG A 121 -19.77 -6.88 1.48
N ASN A 122 -19.09 -7.09 2.62
CA ASN A 122 -19.69 -7.53 3.88
C ASN A 122 -18.78 -7.27 5.09
N LYS A 123 -19.32 -7.37 6.31
CA LYS A 123 -18.61 -7.08 7.56
C LYS A 123 -17.35 -7.94 7.81
N ALA A 124 -17.35 -9.20 7.35
CA ALA A 124 -16.22 -10.10 7.59
C ALA A 124 -15.03 -9.77 6.68
N GLU A 125 -15.30 -9.26 5.48
CA GLU A 125 -14.27 -8.70 4.60
C GLU A 125 -13.74 -7.38 5.15
N ALA A 126 -14.60 -6.45 5.58
CA ALA A 126 -14.14 -5.21 6.23
C ALA A 126 -13.28 -5.47 7.48
N HIS A 127 -13.58 -6.51 8.27
CA HIS A 127 -12.73 -6.91 9.39
C HIS A 127 -11.37 -7.45 8.93
N ALA A 128 -11.32 -8.18 7.81
CA ALA A 128 -10.05 -8.60 7.20
C ALA A 128 -9.27 -7.42 6.63
N SER A 129 -9.93 -6.47 5.96
CA SER A 129 -9.35 -5.24 5.39
C SER A 129 -8.80 -4.34 6.50
N PHE A 130 -9.57 -4.07 7.56
CA PHE A 130 -9.11 -3.38 8.78
C PHE A 130 -7.84 -4.02 9.37
N LEU A 131 -7.84 -5.34 9.58
CA LEU A 131 -6.67 -6.04 10.12
C LEU A 131 -5.47 -6.05 9.16
N ALA A 132 -5.71 -6.12 7.85
CA ALA A 132 -4.67 -6.09 6.83
C ALA A 132 -4.01 -4.71 6.76
N THR A 133 -4.78 -3.62 6.68
CA THR A 133 -4.28 -2.24 6.66
C THR A 133 -3.52 -1.92 7.95
N LEU A 134 -4.07 -2.24 9.13
CA LEU A 134 -3.38 -2.03 10.41
C LEU A 134 -2.04 -2.78 10.49
N GLN A 135 -1.98 -4.03 10.01
CA GLN A 135 -0.74 -4.80 9.96
C GLN A 135 0.24 -4.29 8.90
N ALA A 136 -0.26 -3.80 7.76
CA ALA A 136 0.55 -3.20 6.71
C ALA A 136 1.21 -1.91 7.19
N THR A 137 0.47 -1.00 7.83
CA THR A 137 1.02 0.22 8.46
C THR A 137 2.04 -0.12 9.54
N GLN A 138 1.73 -1.06 10.44
CA GLN A 138 2.65 -1.53 11.48
C GLN A 138 3.92 -2.20 10.93
N LEU A 139 3.88 -2.74 9.71
CA LEU A 139 5.04 -3.35 9.04
C LEU A 139 5.82 -2.29 8.24
N GLY A 140 5.13 -1.40 7.53
CA GLY A 140 5.72 -0.33 6.74
C GLY A 140 6.58 0.60 7.59
N ILE A 141 6.04 1.09 8.71
CA ILE A 141 6.80 1.92 9.67
C ILE A 141 8.05 1.18 10.20
N LYS A 142 7.98 -0.15 10.42
CA LYS A 142 9.12 -0.96 10.90
C LYS A 142 10.14 -1.33 9.81
N LEU A 143 9.85 -1.09 8.53
CA LEU A 143 10.71 -1.47 7.41
C LEU A 143 11.26 -0.27 6.63
N PHE A 144 10.55 0.85 6.62
CA PHE A 144 10.84 2.01 5.77
C PHE A 144 11.10 3.31 6.53
N ALA A 145 10.87 3.35 7.85
CA ALA A 145 11.43 4.42 8.66
C ALA A 145 12.95 4.25 8.77
N GLU A 146 13.68 5.33 8.49
CA GLU A 146 15.01 5.52 9.04
C GLU A 146 14.88 6.00 10.50
N GLY A 147 15.85 5.67 11.36
CA GLY A 147 15.78 6.01 12.79
C GLY A 147 14.79 5.18 13.62
N GLU A 148 14.43 5.67 14.82
CA GLU A 148 13.51 4.99 15.74
C GLU A 148 12.08 5.56 15.62
N THR A 149 11.36 5.18 14.56
CA THR A 149 9.93 5.52 14.41
C THR A 149 9.02 4.51 15.12
N ASN A 150 8.10 5.01 15.95
CA ASN A 150 7.18 4.23 16.76
C ASN A 150 5.72 4.67 16.55
N MET A 151 4.78 3.80 16.91
CA MET A 151 3.36 4.16 17.04
C MET A 151 2.90 3.94 18.47
N VAL A 152 2.59 5.03 19.18
CA VAL A 152 2.03 5.00 20.53
C VAL A 152 0.52 5.01 20.43
N GLN A 153 -0.11 3.87 20.74
CA GLN A 153 -1.56 3.74 20.71
C GLN A 153 -2.20 4.67 21.77
N ARG A 154 -3.12 5.52 21.31
CA ARG A 154 -3.83 6.54 22.09
C ARG A 154 -5.34 6.46 21.86
N SER A 155 -5.90 5.25 21.86
CA SER A 155 -7.35 4.99 21.78
C SER A 155 -8.15 5.58 22.97
N ASP A 156 -7.49 6.20 23.95
CA ASP A 156 -8.08 7.05 24.99
C ASP A 156 -8.43 8.47 24.51
N VAL A 157 -7.77 8.97 23.45
CA VAL A 157 -8.02 10.29 22.85
C VAL A 157 -9.26 10.25 21.95
N PHE A 158 -9.38 9.20 21.12
CA PHE A 158 -10.49 9.03 20.19
C PHE A 158 -10.77 7.55 19.89
N SER A 159 -12.05 7.20 19.78
CA SER A 159 -12.52 5.88 19.35
C SER A 159 -13.90 5.98 18.71
N TRP A 160 -14.16 5.12 17.72
CA TRP A 160 -15.40 5.12 16.93
C TRP A 160 -15.68 3.74 16.28
N GLY A 161 -16.94 3.48 15.90
CA GLY A 161 -17.34 2.29 15.15
C GLY A 161 -17.39 0.98 15.96
N GLU A 162 -17.46 -0.15 15.26
CA GLU A 162 -17.35 -1.49 15.85
C GLU A 162 -15.92 -1.80 16.31
N GLU A 163 -14.91 -1.32 15.58
CA GLU A 163 -13.48 -1.47 15.88
C GLU A 163 -12.71 -0.20 15.48
N SER A 164 -11.76 0.25 16.29
CA SER A 164 -10.86 1.34 15.91
C SER A 164 -9.56 1.39 16.72
N GLN A 165 -8.54 2.04 16.15
CA GLN A 165 -7.28 2.36 16.80
C GLN A 165 -6.84 3.78 16.39
N PHE A 166 -6.67 4.66 17.39
CA PHE A 166 -5.95 5.93 17.25
C PHE A 166 -4.52 5.75 17.77
N ALA A 167 -3.54 6.36 17.10
CA ALA A 167 -2.15 6.35 17.49
C ALA A 167 -1.47 7.69 17.17
N ILE A 168 -0.51 8.04 18.02
CA ILE A 168 0.52 9.02 17.71
C ILE A 168 1.63 8.30 16.94
N VAL A 169 2.19 8.93 15.91
CA VAL A 169 3.44 8.47 15.28
C VAL A 169 4.57 9.34 15.82
N GLU A 170 5.60 8.69 16.36
CA GLU A 170 6.77 9.33 16.97
C GLU A 170 8.03 8.99 16.17
N PHE A 171 8.97 9.93 16.05
CA PHE A 171 10.30 9.74 15.46
C PHE A 171 11.35 10.15 16.49
N GLU A 172 12.28 9.25 16.83
CA GLU A 172 13.29 9.44 17.90
C GLU A 172 12.70 9.86 19.27
N GLY A 173 11.39 9.64 19.47
CA GLY A 173 10.64 9.97 20.68
C GLY A 173 9.88 11.31 20.64
N GLU A 174 9.99 12.09 19.56
CA GLU A 174 9.19 13.30 19.34
C GLU A 174 7.96 12.98 18.47
N PRO A 175 6.77 13.54 18.75
CA PRO A 175 5.57 13.30 17.94
C PRO A 175 5.68 14.00 16.58
N ILE A 176 5.50 13.25 15.49
CA ILE A 176 5.57 13.76 14.11
C ILE A 176 4.24 13.65 13.35
N GLY A 177 3.23 12.98 13.91
CA GLY A 177 2.04 12.61 13.17
C GLY A 177 0.99 11.87 13.97
N ASN A 178 -0.14 11.59 13.32
CA ASN A 178 -1.20 10.73 13.84
C ASN A 178 -1.58 9.67 12.80
N MET A 179 -2.05 8.52 13.29
CA MET A 179 -2.72 7.50 12.50
C MET A 179 -4.04 7.13 13.17
N PHE A 180 -5.10 7.01 12.37
CA PHE A 180 -6.36 6.44 12.82
C PHE A 180 -6.88 5.42 11.81
N ILE A 181 -7.31 4.28 12.32
CA ILE A 181 -8.07 3.29 11.56
C ILE A 181 -9.35 2.93 12.30
N ALA A 182 -10.45 2.79 11.56
CA ALA A 182 -11.73 2.34 12.11
C ALA A 182 -12.52 1.49 11.14
N ARG A 183 -13.44 0.70 11.68
CA ARG A 183 -14.40 -0.11 10.93
C ARG A 183 -15.80 0.03 11.51
N GLU A 184 -16.76 0.25 10.63
CA GLU A 184 -18.19 0.21 10.95
C GLU A 184 -18.92 -0.55 9.86
N GLN A 185 -19.66 -1.60 10.24
CA GLN A 185 -20.32 -2.50 9.30
C GLN A 185 -19.34 -3.04 8.23
N ASN A 186 -19.54 -2.67 6.95
CA ASN A 186 -18.72 -3.07 5.80
C ASN A 186 -17.83 -1.92 5.27
N TYR A 187 -17.64 -0.85 6.06
CA TYR A 187 -16.75 0.27 5.74
C TYR A 187 -15.49 0.20 6.60
N THR A 188 -14.34 0.46 5.99
CA THR A 188 -13.06 0.68 6.68
C THR A 188 -12.60 2.11 6.39
N PHE A 189 -12.34 2.88 7.44
CA PHE A 189 -11.70 4.19 7.37
C PHE A 189 -10.23 4.07 7.77
N TYR A 190 -9.34 4.74 7.07
CA TYR A 190 -7.95 4.90 7.46
C TYR A 190 -7.50 6.33 7.16
N PHE A 191 -6.73 6.96 8.06
CA PHE A 191 -5.88 8.07 7.69
C PHE A 191 -4.54 8.02 8.45
N VAL A 192 -3.52 8.62 7.85
CA VAL A 192 -2.26 8.95 8.48
C VAL A 192 -1.81 10.35 8.04
N VAL A 193 -1.27 11.13 8.97
CA VAL A 193 -0.71 12.46 8.73
C VAL A 193 0.70 12.54 9.32
N TYR A 194 1.62 13.22 8.63
CA TYR A 194 2.95 13.58 9.13
C TYR A 194 3.20 15.08 8.93
N GLY A 195 4.03 15.67 9.79
CA GLY A 195 4.30 17.11 9.84
C GLY A 195 3.27 17.91 10.66
N VAL A 196 2.14 17.29 11.04
CA VAL A 196 1.10 17.86 11.90
C VAL A 196 0.69 16.83 12.94
N TYR A 197 0.40 17.28 14.16
CA TYR A 197 0.13 16.41 15.31
C TYR A 197 -1.00 16.97 16.20
N PHE A 198 -1.87 16.07 16.67
CA PHE A 198 -3.00 16.31 17.56
C PHE A 198 -3.05 15.26 18.68
N ASP A 199 -3.25 15.68 19.92
CA ASP A 199 -3.42 14.78 21.08
C ASP A 199 -4.51 15.16 22.08
N ASP A 200 -5.12 16.33 21.93
CA ASP A 200 -6.35 16.67 22.62
C ASP A 200 -7.56 15.97 21.97
N SER A 201 -8.55 15.60 22.78
CA SER A 201 -9.70 14.83 22.32
C SER A 201 -10.67 15.67 21.48
N ASP A 202 -10.75 16.98 21.72
CA ASP A 202 -11.74 17.86 21.10
C ASP A 202 -11.38 18.12 19.62
N SER A 203 -10.11 18.48 19.32
CA SER A 203 -9.62 18.67 17.94
C SER A 203 -9.75 17.40 17.10
N VAL A 204 -9.40 16.25 17.68
CA VAL A 204 -9.53 14.94 16.99
C VAL A 204 -11.01 14.58 16.81
N HIS A 205 -11.89 14.93 17.76
CA HIS A 205 -13.33 14.75 17.59
C HIS A 205 -13.90 15.60 16.45
N ASP A 206 -13.55 16.88 16.36
CA ASP A 206 -14.06 17.79 15.32
C ASP A 206 -13.56 17.40 13.92
N LEU A 207 -12.28 17.03 13.77
CA LEU A 207 -11.71 16.56 12.50
C LEU A 207 -12.35 15.24 12.00
N LEU A 208 -12.58 14.26 12.89
CA LEU A 208 -12.94 12.89 12.48
C LEU A 208 -14.44 12.59 12.55
N SER A 209 -15.19 13.14 13.51
CA SER A 209 -16.54 12.63 13.84
C SER A 209 -17.54 12.79 12.69
N GLU A 210 -17.52 13.92 11.99
CA GLU A 210 -18.42 14.18 10.85
C GLU A 210 -18.04 13.35 9.62
N LYS A 211 -16.74 13.14 9.36
CA LYS A 211 -16.25 12.32 8.24
C LYS A 211 -16.64 10.86 8.40
N LEU A 212 -16.41 10.28 9.58
CA LEU A 212 -16.81 8.92 9.90
C LEU A 212 -18.34 8.74 9.86
N ARG A 213 -19.11 9.76 10.30
CA ARG A 213 -20.57 9.77 10.15
C ARG A 213 -21.01 9.79 8.68
N ARG A 214 -20.36 10.56 7.81
CA ARG A 214 -20.63 10.58 6.35
C ARG A 214 -20.25 9.27 5.68
N MET A 215 -19.12 8.66 6.04
CA MET A 215 -18.69 7.37 5.50
C MET A 215 -19.77 6.29 5.59
N THR A 216 -20.44 6.16 6.74
CA THR A 216 -21.53 5.15 6.92
C THR A 216 -22.77 5.37 6.03
N HIS A 217 -22.85 6.52 5.35
CA HIS A 217 -23.90 6.91 4.42
C HIS A 217 -23.40 7.05 2.97
N TYR A 218 -22.11 6.79 2.72
CA TYR A 218 -21.47 6.86 1.40
C TYR A 218 -21.99 5.74 0.48
N GLN A 219 -22.29 6.06 -0.79
CA GLN A 219 -22.76 5.08 -1.78
C GLN A 219 -21.95 5.25 -3.07
N PRO A 220 -20.95 4.38 -3.33
CA PRO A 220 -19.91 4.61 -4.34
C PRO A 220 -20.25 4.25 -5.79
#